data_AF-A0AAN7YWB0-F1
#
_entry.id   AF-A0AAN7YWB0-F1
#
_cell.length_a   1.000
_cell.length_b   1.000
_cell.length_c   1.000
_cell.angle_alpha   90.00
_cell.angle_beta   90.00
_cell.angle_gamma   90.00
#
_symmetry.space_group_name_H-M   'P 1'
#
loop_
_entity.id
_entity.type
_entity.pdbx_description
1 polymer ?
#
loop_
_entity_poly.entity_id
_entity_poly.type
_entity_poly.pdbx_seq_one_letter_code
_entity_poly.pdbx_strand_id
1 'polypeptide(L)'
;MTEFKKQISELSEKFIEDLKYAIETNIINNEDDDEEESTNDFDPLEYKFLSTKAPKEKFMELLQKVTKSCVALSNSIQKSERSNMIHATRDMATFFTQINDEATQIARNLPDGKSKEKLLESTSRCKTSSVQLKINISVKASSDESDDVSDLNNKIVGLYELINQCFSVVAHSDRVYNDMDFNKQSFGSSTSSWNNVSWN
;
A
#
# COMPACT_ATOMS: atom_id res chain seq x y z
N MET A 1 -9.80 -22.29 15.54
CA MET A 1 -10.36 -20.94 15.25
C MET A 1 -9.51 -19.82 15.87
N THR A 2 -8.98 -19.99 17.09
CA THR A 2 -8.09 -19.02 17.74
C THR A 2 -6.80 -18.75 16.96
N GLU A 3 -6.17 -19.79 16.40
CA GLU A 3 -4.92 -19.64 15.63
C GLU A 3 -5.12 -18.82 14.34
N PHE A 4 -6.17 -19.12 13.57
CA PHE A 4 -6.57 -18.35 12.38
C PHE A 4 -6.74 -16.85 12.71
N LYS A 5 -7.48 -16.54 13.77
CA LYS A 5 -7.72 -15.17 14.22
C LYS A 5 -6.42 -14.47 14.62
N LYS A 6 -5.54 -15.16 15.34
CA LYS A 6 -4.24 -14.64 15.77
C LYS A 6 -3.36 -14.28 14.57
N GLN A 7 -3.19 -15.19 13.62
CA GLN A 7 -2.36 -14.98 12.42
C GLN A 7 -2.81 -13.77 11.59
N ILE A 8 -4.13 -13.58 11.41
CA ILE A 8 -4.66 -12.42 10.70
C ILE A 8 -4.37 -11.10 11.45
N SER A 9 -4.40 -11.13 12.80
CA SER A 9 -4.04 -9.96 13.62
C SER A 9 -2.58 -9.59 13.44
N GLU A 10 -1.67 -10.55 13.61
CA GLU A 10 -0.22 -10.35 13.45
C GLU A 10 0.15 -9.86 12.04
N LEU A 11 -0.51 -10.40 11.01
CA LEU A 11 -0.31 -9.92 9.64
C LEU A 11 -0.81 -8.48 9.46
N SER A 12 -1.90 -8.09 10.10
CA SER A 12 -2.45 -6.72 10.02
C SER A 12 -1.50 -5.70 10.65
N GLU A 13 -0.86 -6.06 11.76
CA GLU A 13 0.16 -5.21 12.41
C GLU A 13 1.34 -4.94 11.47
N LYS A 14 1.79 -5.94 10.72
CA LYS A 14 2.85 -5.75 9.71
C LYS A 14 2.48 -4.77 8.61
N PHE A 15 1.23 -4.72 8.17
CA PHE A 15 0.80 -3.68 7.20
C PHE A 15 0.88 -2.27 7.79
N ILE A 16 0.63 -2.12 9.10
CA ILE A 16 0.73 -0.84 9.80
C ILE A 16 2.21 -0.43 9.88
N GLU A 17 3.10 -1.37 10.25
CA GLU A 17 4.54 -1.15 10.31
C GLU A 17 5.14 -0.77 8.95
N ASP A 18 4.83 -1.55 7.90
CA ASP A 18 5.28 -1.30 6.53
C ASP A 18 4.77 0.08 6.03
N LEU A 19 3.52 0.44 6.32
CA LEU A 19 2.96 1.74 5.96
C LEU A 19 3.66 2.88 6.71
N LYS A 20 3.90 2.71 8.01
CA LYS A 20 4.61 3.69 8.84
C LYS A 20 5.97 3.99 8.24
N TYR A 21 6.75 2.93 7.95
CA TYR A 21 8.05 3.06 7.29
C TYR A 21 7.94 3.85 5.97
N ALA A 22 6.98 3.51 5.11
CA ALA A 22 6.84 4.13 3.81
C ALA A 22 6.53 5.63 3.93
N ILE A 23 5.64 6.02 4.85
CA ILE A 23 5.29 7.43 5.10
C ILE A 23 6.48 8.18 5.71
N GLU A 24 7.13 7.63 6.73
CA GLU A 24 8.29 8.25 7.38
C GLU A 24 9.41 8.50 6.37
N THR A 25 9.79 7.47 5.61
CA THR A 25 10.94 7.52 4.72
C THR A 25 10.69 8.39 3.49
N ASN A 26 9.50 8.31 2.92
CA ASN A 26 9.25 8.87 1.59
C ASN A 26 8.40 10.14 1.59
N ILE A 27 7.71 10.45 2.70
CA ILE A 27 6.92 11.68 2.83
C ILE A 27 7.55 12.60 3.88
N ILE A 28 7.67 12.16 5.13
CA ILE A 28 8.09 13.03 6.24
C ILE A 28 9.57 13.40 6.15
N ASN A 29 10.46 12.42 6.01
CA ASN A 29 11.92 12.65 6.03
C ASN A 29 12.48 13.19 4.70
N ASN A 30 11.64 13.36 3.68
CA ASN A 30 12.05 13.75 2.32
C ASN A 30 11.60 15.19 1.98
N GLU A 31 10.98 15.90 2.93
CA GLU A 31 10.78 17.34 2.85
C GLU A 31 12.03 18.00 3.47
N ASP A 32 12.82 18.72 2.68
CA ASP A 32 14.03 19.48 3.05
C ASP A 32 13.72 20.67 4.00
N ASP A 33 12.77 20.52 4.92
CA ASP A 33 12.52 21.52 5.95
C ASP A 33 13.39 21.18 7.16
N ASP A 34 14.51 21.90 7.26
CA ASP A 34 15.27 22.14 8.46
C ASP A 34 14.36 22.74 9.55
N GLU A 35 13.47 21.98 10.17
CA GLU A 35 12.88 22.31 11.47
C GLU A 35 12.11 21.12 12.08
N GLU A 36 12.61 20.73 13.26
CA GLU A 36 12.05 19.76 14.21
C GLU A 36 12.27 18.27 13.90
N GLU A 37 13.31 17.72 14.55
CA GLU A 37 13.30 16.35 15.10
C GLU A 37 12.05 16.16 15.97
N SER A 38 10.89 16.04 15.35
CA SER A 38 9.70 15.55 16.01
C SER A 38 9.78 14.04 15.91
N THR A 39 10.17 13.42 17.03
CA THR A 39 9.96 12.01 17.32
C THR A 39 8.46 11.71 17.15
N ASN A 40 8.01 11.51 15.92
CA ASN A 40 6.58 11.48 15.64
C ASN A 40 6.08 10.06 15.83
N ASP A 41 5.60 9.82 17.05
CA ASP A 41 4.61 8.79 17.31
C ASP A 41 3.29 9.18 16.61
N PHE A 42 3.29 9.14 15.26
CA PHE A 42 2.09 9.39 14.46
C PHE A 42 1.39 8.06 14.17
N ASP A 43 0.07 8.12 14.07
CA ASP A 43 -0.71 7.01 13.56
C ASP A 43 -0.66 7.00 12.03
N PRO A 44 -0.02 6.00 11.39
CA PRO A 44 0.07 5.94 9.93
C PRO A 44 -1.31 5.77 9.28
N LEU A 45 -2.32 5.29 10.00
CA LEU A 45 -3.68 5.20 9.51
C LEU A 45 -4.34 6.58 9.47
N GLU A 46 -4.01 7.50 10.36
CA GLU A 46 -4.64 8.82 10.41
C GLU A 46 -3.77 9.96 9.86
N TYR A 47 -2.61 9.62 9.28
CA TYR A 47 -1.74 10.57 8.60
C TYR A 47 -2.48 11.31 7.48
N LYS A 48 -2.31 12.65 7.42
CA LYS A 48 -2.96 13.52 6.43
C LYS A 48 -1.94 13.97 5.39
N PHE A 49 -2.15 13.57 4.15
CA PHE A 49 -1.35 14.01 3.01
C PHE A 49 -1.72 15.45 2.61
N LEU A 50 -0.70 16.27 2.33
CA LEU A 50 -0.86 17.71 2.06
C LEU A 50 -1.34 17.99 0.63
N SER A 51 -0.99 17.12 -0.34
CA SER A 51 -1.30 17.27 -1.75
C SER A 51 -1.52 15.93 -2.47
N THR A 52 -2.78 15.52 -2.59
CA THR A 52 -3.19 14.32 -3.35
C THR A 52 -3.00 14.45 -4.87
N LYS A 53 -2.47 15.58 -5.36
CA LYS A 53 -2.08 15.77 -6.77
C LYS A 53 -0.70 15.20 -7.08
N ALA A 54 0.15 15.04 -6.07
CA ALA A 54 1.46 14.40 -6.22
C ALA A 54 1.29 12.90 -6.45
N PRO A 55 1.87 12.29 -7.51
CA PRO A 55 1.77 10.84 -7.72
C PRO A 55 2.27 10.03 -6.51
N LYS A 56 3.38 10.46 -5.89
CA LYS A 56 3.93 9.84 -4.67
C LYS A 56 2.93 9.86 -3.50
N GLU A 57 2.42 11.02 -3.11
CA GLU A 57 1.44 11.12 -2.01
C GLU A 57 0.13 10.40 -2.32
N LYS A 58 -0.37 10.52 -3.55
CA LYS A 58 -1.57 9.78 -4.00
C LYS A 58 -1.36 8.27 -3.86
N PHE A 59 -0.18 7.78 -4.21
CA PHE A 59 0.16 6.36 -4.07
C PHE A 59 0.24 5.95 -2.58
N MET A 60 0.83 6.79 -1.73
CA MET A 60 0.89 6.55 -0.28
C MET A 60 -0.50 6.58 0.38
N GLU A 61 -1.39 7.48 -0.05
CA GLU A 61 -2.78 7.52 0.42
C GLU A 61 -3.53 6.23 0.05
N LEU A 62 -3.26 5.67 -1.12
CA LEU A 62 -3.83 4.37 -1.51
C LEU A 62 -3.28 3.22 -0.64
N LEU A 63 -1.99 3.23 -0.30
CA LEU A 63 -1.43 2.27 0.65
C LEU A 63 -2.08 2.40 2.03
N GLN A 64 -2.27 3.63 2.52
CA GLN A 64 -2.99 3.90 3.77
C GLN A 64 -4.42 3.33 3.73
N LYS A 65 -5.16 3.57 2.65
CA LYS A 65 -6.53 3.06 2.48
C LYS A 65 -6.58 1.53 2.47
N VAL A 66 -5.64 0.85 1.80
CA VAL A 66 -5.52 -0.61 1.85
C VAL A 66 -5.26 -1.08 3.28
N THR A 67 -4.32 -0.47 4.00
CA THR A 67 -4.00 -0.86 5.37
C THR A 67 -5.21 -0.69 6.29
N LYS A 68 -5.98 0.40 6.15
CA LYS A 68 -7.26 0.55 6.87
C LYS A 68 -8.23 -0.59 6.59
N SER A 69 -8.37 -1.00 5.32
CA SER A 69 -9.22 -2.14 4.95
C SER A 69 -8.68 -3.47 5.50
N CYS A 70 -7.36 -3.67 5.57
CA CYS A 70 -6.72 -4.83 6.20
C CYS A 70 -7.08 -4.93 7.68
N VAL A 71 -6.89 -3.84 8.43
CA VAL A 71 -7.21 -3.75 9.86
C VAL A 71 -8.71 -3.92 10.09
N ALA A 72 -9.56 -3.30 9.27
CA ALA A 72 -11.00 -3.47 9.35
C ALA A 72 -11.44 -4.93 9.12
N LEU A 73 -10.83 -5.61 8.14
CA LEU A 73 -11.09 -7.03 7.87
C LEU A 73 -10.67 -7.91 9.04
N SER A 74 -9.48 -7.67 9.60
CA SER A 74 -8.98 -8.38 10.77
C SER A 74 -9.93 -8.23 11.97
N ASN A 75 -10.30 -7.00 12.30
CA ASN A 75 -11.26 -6.70 13.36
C ASN A 75 -12.61 -7.38 13.14
N SER A 76 -13.10 -7.38 11.90
CA SER A 76 -14.35 -8.04 11.53
C SER A 76 -14.26 -9.56 11.70
N ILE A 77 -13.12 -10.16 11.36
CA ILE A 77 -12.83 -11.59 11.58
C ILE A 77 -12.78 -11.90 13.08
N GLN A 78 -12.16 -11.05 13.90
CA GLN A 78 -12.12 -11.23 15.36
C GLN A 78 -13.53 -11.26 15.96
N LYS A 79 -14.39 -10.35 15.51
CA LYS A 79 -15.76 -10.20 15.99
C LYS A 79 -16.78 -11.09 15.27
N SER A 80 -16.35 -11.86 14.27
CA SER A 80 -17.22 -12.69 13.42
C SER A 80 -18.32 -11.88 12.69
N GLU A 81 -18.05 -10.63 12.34
CA GLU A 81 -18.99 -9.71 11.70
C GLU A 81 -19.08 -9.96 10.19
N ARG A 82 -19.97 -10.88 9.78
CA ARG A 82 -20.13 -11.34 8.38
C ARG A 82 -20.22 -10.20 7.36
N SER A 83 -21.08 -9.20 7.61
CA SER A 83 -21.25 -8.06 6.69
C SER A 83 -19.98 -7.23 6.58
N ASN A 84 -19.34 -6.90 7.71
CA ASN A 84 -18.16 -6.05 7.75
C ASN A 84 -16.94 -6.74 7.11
N MET A 85 -16.82 -8.08 7.24
CA MET A 85 -15.81 -8.85 6.50
C MET A 85 -15.95 -8.66 4.99
N ILE A 86 -17.18 -8.72 4.46
CA ILE A 86 -17.46 -8.55 3.02
C ILE A 86 -17.15 -7.12 2.55
N HIS A 87 -17.53 -6.10 3.33
CA HIS A 87 -17.24 -4.71 3.00
C HIS A 87 -15.73 -4.44 2.99
N ALA A 88 -15.03 -4.80 4.07
CA ALA A 88 -13.61 -4.55 4.21
C ALA A 88 -12.78 -5.23 3.10
N THR A 89 -13.08 -6.49 2.75
CA THR A 89 -12.35 -7.17 1.67
C THR A 89 -12.69 -6.63 0.28
N ARG A 90 -13.88 -6.05 0.08
CA ARG A 90 -14.26 -5.41 -1.19
C ARG A 90 -13.50 -4.10 -1.38
N ASP A 91 -13.41 -3.30 -0.34
CA ASP A 91 -12.66 -2.04 -0.35
C ASP A 91 -11.18 -2.32 -0.58
N MET A 92 -10.61 -3.31 0.13
CA MET A 92 -9.23 -3.78 -0.08
C MET A 92 -8.95 -4.13 -1.54
N ALA A 93 -9.80 -4.95 -2.17
CA ALA A 93 -9.62 -5.33 -3.58
C ALA A 93 -9.75 -4.13 -4.55
N THR A 94 -10.61 -3.17 -4.20
CA THR A 94 -10.79 -1.93 -4.97
C THR A 94 -9.54 -1.06 -4.89
N PHE A 95 -9.01 -0.84 -3.70
CA PHE A 95 -7.81 -0.04 -3.51
C PHE A 95 -6.56 -0.70 -4.11
N PHE A 96 -6.40 -2.02 -4.00
CA PHE A 96 -5.30 -2.71 -4.70
C PHE A 96 -5.41 -2.63 -6.23
N THR A 97 -6.62 -2.58 -6.77
CA THR A 97 -6.81 -2.32 -8.20
C THR A 97 -6.32 -0.91 -8.56
N GLN A 98 -6.68 0.10 -7.76
CA GLN A 98 -6.23 1.47 -7.95
C GLN A 98 -4.70 1.60 -7.81
N ILE A 99 -4.08 0.93 -6.82
CA ILE A 99 -2.63 0.88 -6.64
C ILE A 99 -1.96 0.32 -7.89
N ASN A 100 -2.46 -0.80 -8.42
CA ASN A 100 -1.88 -1.41 -9.60
C ASN A 100 -1.98 -0.50 -10.84
N ASP A 101 -3.12 0.16 -11.01
CA ASP A 101 -3.34 1.07 -12.13
C ASP A 101 -2.45 2.32 -12.01
N GLU A 102 -2.30 2.87 -10.81
CA GLU A 102 -1.39 3.99 -10.53
C GLU A 102 0.08 3.59 -10.72
N ALA A 103 0.50 2.42 -10.21
CA ALA A 103 1.85 1.89 -10.41
C ALA A 103 2.18 1.74 -11.90
N THR A 104 1.21 1.26 -12.68
CA THR A 104 1.35 1.13 -14.14
C THR A 104 1.50 2.49 -14.82
N GLN A 105 0.78 3.51 -14.35
CA GLN A 105 0.90 4.88 -14.88
C GLN A 105 2.25 5.50 -14.52
N ILE A 106 2.66 5.39 -13.26
CA ILE A 106 3.95 5.91 -12.78
C ILE A 106 5.10 5.23 -13.51
N ALA A 107 5.06 3.91 -13.65
CA ALA A 107 6.13 3.13 -14.27
C ALA A 107 6.43 3.53 -15.72
N ARG A 108 5.48 4.15 -16.45
CA ARG A 108 5.73 4.67 -17.81
C ARG A 108 6.78 5.77 -17.84
N ASN A 109 6.94 6.50 -16.74
CA ASN A 109 7.87 7.62 -16.62
C ASN A 109 9.13 7.23 -15.83
N LEU A 110 9.18 6.02 -15.26
CA LEU A 110 10.34 5.53 -14.52
C LEU A 110 11.36 4.87 -15.46
N PRO A 111 12.67 5.04 -15.18
CA PRO A 111 13.70 4.32 -15.91
C PRO A 111 13.51 2.82 -15.78
N ASP A 112 13.87 2.09 -16.84
CA ASP A 112 13.83 0.64 -16.81
C ASP A 112 14.83 0.08 -15.80
N GLY A 113 14.41 -0.92 -15.05
CA GLY A 113 15.25 -1.54 -14.03
C GLY A 113 14.47 -2.41 -13.05
N LYS A 114 15.23 -3.15 -12.25
CA LYS A 114 14.68 -4.14 -11.30
C LYS A 114 13.67 -3.56 -10.32
N SER A 115 13.85 -2.32 -9.86
CA SER A 115 12.93 -1.69 -8.91
C SER A 115 11.55 -1.43 -9.52
N LYS A 116 11.50 -0.97 -10.78
CA LYS A 116 10.26 -0.79 -11.54
C LYS A 116 9.56 -2.13 -11.80
N GLU A 117 10.30 -3.14 -12.24
CA GLU A 117 9.76 -4.49 -12.48
C GLU A 117 9.17 -5.09 -11.19
N LYS A 118 9.92 -5.01 -10.09
CA LYS A 118 9.51 -5.55 -8.78
C LYS A 118 8.27 -4.84 -8.24
N LEU A 119 8.16 -3.53 -8.42
CA LEU A 119 6.95 -2.78 -8.06
C LEU A 119 5.75 -3.30 -8.84
N LEU A 120 5.84 -3.36 -10.18
CA LEU A 120 4.73 -3.77 -11.04
C LEU A 120 4.29 -5.21 -10.79
N GLU A 121 5.26 -6.12 -10.58
CA GLU A 121 4.95 -7.50 -10.21
C GLU A 121 4.20 -7.54 -8.87
N SER A 122 4.70 -6.83 -7.86
CA SER A 122 4.14 -6.86 -6.51
C SER A 122 2.74 -6.24 -6.46
N THR A 123 2.51 -5.12 -7.15
CA THR A 123 1.17 -4.50 -7.21
C THR A 123 0.17 -5.37 -7.97
N SER A 124 0.60 -6.04 -9.04
CA SER A 124 -0.23 -6.97 -9.80
C SER A 124 -0.60 -8.21 -8.98
N ARG A 125 0.35 -8.73 -8.19
CA ARG A 125 0.11 -9.84 -7.27
C ARG A 125 -0.82 -9.44 -6.11
N CYS A 126 -0.63 -8.26 -5.51
CA CYS A 126 -1.57 -7.73 -4.53
C CYS A 126 -3.00 -7.64 -5.08
N LYS A 127 -3.17 -7.10 -6.30
CA LYS A 127 -4.48 -7.04 -6.97
C LYS A 127 -5.09 -8.42 -7.16
N THR A 128 -4.33 -9.37 -7.71
CA THR A 128 -4.86 -10.72 -7.99
C THR A 128 -5.22 -11.46 -6.71
N SER A 129 -4.33 -11.45 -5.72
CA SER A 129 -4.54 -12.13 -4.44
C SER A 129 -5.67 -11.50 -3.62
N SER A 130 -5.84 -10.18 -3.65
CA SER A 130 -6.96 -9.52 -2.95
C SER A 130 -8.32 -9.83 -3.55
N VAL A 131 -8.40 -10.03 -4.88
CA VAL A 131 -9.63 -10.54 -5.53
C VAL A 131 -9.94 -11.97 -5.08
N GLN A 132 -8.92 -12.83 -5.00
CA GLN A 132 -9.11 -14.19 -4.48
C GLN A 132 -9.50 -14.20 -3.00
N LEU A 133 -8.89 -13.33 -2.19
CA LEU A 133 -9.22 -13.15 -0.78
C LEU A 133 -10.68 -12.73 -0.62
N LYS A 134 -11.15 -11.76 -1.42
CA LYS A 134 -12.55 -11.33 -1.46
C LYS A 134 -13.52 -12.50 -1.69
N ILE A 135 -13.19 -13.41 -2.61
CA ILE A 135 -14.02 -14.59 -2.88
C ILE A 135 -14.05 -15.50 -1.65
N ASN A 136 -12.88 -15.85 -1.09
CA ASN A 136 -12.80 -16.76 0.06
C ASN A 136 -13.47 -16.17 1.32
N ILE A 137 -13.33 -14.87 1.57
CA ILE A 137 -14.03 -14.18 2.66
C ILE A 137 -15.55 -14.18 2.43
N SER A 138 -16.00 -13.99 1.20
CA SER A 138 -17.45 -14.05 0.89
C SER A 138 -18.03 -15.44 1.17
N VAL A 139 -17.30 -16.50 0.80
CA VAL A 139 -17.67 -17.88 1.16
C VAL A 139 -17.68 -18.04 2.68
N LYS A 140 -16.63 -17.59 3.38
CA LYS A 140 -16.51 -17.71 4.84
C LYS A 140 -17.62 -16.99 5.60
N ALA A 141 -18.04 -15.83 5.10
CA ALA A 141 -19.13 -15.03 5.65
C ALA A 141 -20.50 -15.66 5.39
N SER A 142 -20.61 -16.53 4.38
CA SER A 142 -21.83 -17.25 4.03
C SER A 142 -21.91 -18.64 4.70
N SER A 143 -20.79 -19.19 5.18
CA SER A 143 -20.75 -20.43 5.94
C SER A 143 -21.41 -20.30 7.31
N ASP A 144 -22.02 -21.40 7.76
CA ASP A 144 -22.61 -21.51 9.09
C ASP A 144 -21.59 -21.97 10.13
N GLU A 145 -21.95 -21.86 11.41
CA GLU A 145 -21.04 -22.19 12.51
C GLU A 145 -20.74 -23.69 12.59
N SER A 146 -21.61 -24.53 12.03
CA SER A 146 -21.45 -25.98 11.94
C SER A 146 -20.54 -26.43 10.79
N ASP A 147 -20.23 -25.54 9.85
CA ASP A 147 -19.44 -25.89 8.67
C ASP A 147 -17.95 -26.06 9.03
N ASP A 148 -17.32 -27.15 8.55
CA ASP A 148 -15.87 -27.26 8.61
C ASP A 148 -15.23 -26.30 7.59
N VAL A 149 -14.73 -25.20 8.12
CA VAL A 149 -14.08 -24.11 7.35
C VAL A 149 -12.57 -24.09 7.56
N SER A 150 -11.97 -25.17 8.05
CA SER A 150 -10.52 -25.24 8.33
C SER A 150 -9.66 -24.95 7.09
N ASP A 151 -9.91 -25.65 5.99
CA ASP A 151 -9.22 -25.43 4.72
C ASP A 151 -9.44 -24.03 4.15
N LEU A 152 -10.64 -23.48 4.32
CA LEU A 152 -10.97 -22.13 3.89
C LEU A 152 -10.19 -21.09 4.70
N ASN A 153 -10.10 -21.26 6.03
CA ASN A 153 -9.32 -20.39 6.89
C ASN A 153 -7.82 -20.44 6.51
N ASN A 154 -7.28 -21.62 6.22
CA ASN A 154 -5.88 -21.76 5.78
C ASN A 154 -5.63 -21.04 4.45
N LYS A 155 -6.56 -21.14 3.49
CA LYS A 155 -6.49 -20.39 2.23
C LYS A 155 -6.55 -18.88 2.44
N ILE A 156 -7.42 -18.41 3.35
CA ILE A 156 -7.54 -17.00 3.70
C ILE A 156 -6.21 -16.49 4.27
N VAL A 157 -5.61 -17.22 5.21
CA VAL A 157 -4.30 -16.86 5.79
C VAL A 157 -3.23 -16.81 4.69
N GLY A 158 -3.10 -17.85 3.89
CA GLY A 158 -2.06 -17.89 2.85
C GLY A 158 -2.21 -16.75 1.81
N LEU A 159 -3.43 -16.36 1.49
CA LEU A 159 -3.68 -15.19 0.65
C LEU A 159 -3.29 -13.89 1.35
N TYR A 160 -3.60 -13.75 2.63
CA TYR A 160 -3.26 -12.58 3.45
C TYR A 160 -1.73 -12.45 3.59
N GLU A 161 -1.01 -13.55 3.83
CA GLU A 161 0.46 -13.62 3.87
C GLU A 161 1.08 -13.19 2.54
N LEU A 162 0.56 -13.71 1.42
CA LEU A 162 1.04 -13.35 0.09
C LEU A 162 0.83 -11.86 -0.20
N ILE A 163 -0.33 -11.31 0.18
CA ILE A 163 -0.59 -9.87 0.05
C ILE A 163 0.37 -9.09 0.93
N ASN A 164 0.61 -9.50 2.17
CA ASN A 164 1.55 -8.82 3.08
C ASN A 164 2.97 -8.80 2.50
N GLN A 165 3.48 -9.93 2.00
CA GLN A 165 4.80 -10.00 1.37
C GLN A 165 4.93 -9.04 0.17
N CYS A 166 3.91 -9.00 -0.69
CA CYS A 166 3.91 -8.10 -1.85
C CYS A 166 3.74 -6.64 -1.43
N PHE A 167 2.92 -6.36 -0.42
CA PHE A 167 2.73 -5.01 0.13
C PHE A 167 4.03 -4.48 0.73
N SER A 168 4.74 -5.28 1.53
CA SER A 168 6.03 -4.89 2.11
C SER A 168 7.04 -4.51 1.04
N VAL A 169 7.10 -5.25 -0.07
CA VAL A 169 7.94 -4.89 -1.23
C VAL A 169 7.55 -3.54 -1.82
N VAL A 170 6.26 -3.27 -1.96
CA VAL A 170 5.76 -1.98 -2.48
C VAL A 170 6.13 -0.85 -1.51
N ALA A 171 5.82 -1.01 -0.22
CA ALA A 171 6.09 -0.02 0.84
C ALA A 171 7.58 0.34 0.96
N HIS A 172 8.48 -0.62 0.72
CA HIS A 172 9.93 -0.43 0.75
C HIS A 172 10.54 -0.14 -0.64
N SER A 173 9.74 0.33 -1.60
CA SER A 173 10.22 0.69 -2.93
C SER A 173 10.82 2.11 -2.97
N ASP A 174 11.68 2.46 -2.01
CA ASP A 174 12.22 3.82 -1.80
C ASP A 174 12.84 4.42 -3.07
N ARG A 175 13.58 3.61 -3.84
CA ARG A 175 14.14 4.06 -5.12
C ARG A 175 13.05 4.50 -6.11
N VAL A 176 11.95 3.76 -6.19
CA VAL A 176 10.82 4.13 -7.06
C VAL A 176 10.25 5.46 -6.58
N TYR A 177 10.02 5.62 -5.27
CA TYR A 177 9.46 6.85 -4.71
C TYR A 177 10.36 8.06 -4.95
N ASN A 178 11.67 7.92 -4.78
CA ASN A 178 12.63 8.96 -5.13
C ASN A 178 12.56 9.31 -6.63
N ASP A 179 12.52 8.32 -7.52
CA ASP A 179 12.40 8.54 -8.96
C ASP A 179 11.06 9.23 -9.35
N MET A 180 9.99 9.08 -8.55
CA MET A 180 8.73 9.82 -8.75
C MET A 180 8.89 11.33 -8.53
N ASP A 181 9.74 11.76 -7.59
CA ASP A 181 9.97 13.17 -7.29
C ASP A 181 10.89 13.83 -8.31
N PHE A 182 11.95 13.14 -8.74
CA PHE A 182 12.87 13.65 -9.77
C PHE A 182 12.15 13.92 -11.10
N ASN A 183 11.19 13.08 -11.46
CA ASN A 183 10.38 13.28 -12.66
C ASN A 183 9.47 14.53 -12.57
N LYS A 184 9.11 15.02 -11.38
CA LYS A 184 8.40 16.31 -11.27
C LYS A 184 9.30 17.51 -11.55
N GLN A 185 10.56 17.47 -11.11
CA GLN A 185 11.50 18.58 -11.32
C GLN A 185 11.82 18.82 -12.80
N SER A 186 11.77 17.76 -13.63
CA SER A 186 12.01 17.87 -15.08
C SER A 186 10.89 18.60 -15.86
N PHE A 187 9.72 18.82 -15.26
CA PHE A 187 8.62 19.60 -15.85
C PHE A 187 8.45 20.99 -15.20
N GLY A 188 9.32 21.36 -14.25
CA GLY A 188 9.23 22.60 -13.46
C GLY A 188 10.44 23.54 -13.54
N SER A 189 11.38 23.33 -14.46
CA SER A 189 12.49 24.26 -14.71
C SER A 189 12.58 24.66 -16.18
N SER A 190 11.65 25.51 -16.62
CA SER A 190 11.96 26.46 -17.68
C SER A 190 12.65 27.68 -17.05
N THR A 191 13.84 27.99 -17.56
CA THR A 191 14.70 29.16 -17.30
C THR A 191 15.76 29.05 -16.18
N SER A 192 16.75 28.17 -16.39
CA SER A 192 18.14 28.56 -16.08
C SER A 192 18.77 29.03 -17.40
N SER A 193 18.83 30.34 -17.61
CA SER A 193 19.54 30.92 -18.75
C SER A 193 21.00 30.51 -18.67
N TRP A 194 21.44 29.67 -19.59
CA TRP A 194 22.86 29.52 -19.88
C TRP A 194 23.36 30.89 -20.32
N ASN A 195 24.24 31.49 -19.52
CA ASN A 195 24.94 32.71 -19.88
C ASN A 195 25.58 32.52 -21.26
N ASN A 196 25.05 33.23 -22.26
CA ASN A 196 25.77 33.50 -23.51
C ASN A 196 27.00 34.32 -23.14
N VAL A 197 28.14 33.66 -22.94
CA VAL A 197 29.43 34.34 -22.97
C VAL A 197 29.75 34.59 -24.44
N SER A 198 29.46 35.82 -24.91
CA SER A 198 29.99 36.30 -26.18
C SER A 198 31.48 36.56 -26.01
N TRP A 199 32.31 35.79 -26.70
CA TRP A 199 33.68 36.20 -26.96
C TRP A 199 33.65 37.08 -28.21
N ASN A 200 33.98 38.36 -28.03
CA ASN A 200 34.26 39.30 -29.12
C ASN A 200 35.34 38.75 -30.06
#